data_AF-A0A178BCJ9-F1
#
_entry.id   AF-A0A178BCJ9-F1
#
_cell.length_a   1.000
_cell.length_b   1.000
_cell.length_c   1.000
_cell.angle_alpha   90.00
_cell.angle_beta   90.00
_cell.angle_gamma   90.00
#
_symmetry.space_group_name_H-M   'P 1'
#
loop_
_entity.id
_entity.type
_entity.pdbx_description
1 polymer ?
#
loop_
_entity_poly.entity_id
_entity_poly.type
_entity_poly.pdbx_seq_one_letter_code
_entity_poly.pdbx_strand_id
1 'polypeptide(L)'
;MENGSPLGGADDRIECPYGCGTVLTGIHAVGNLTRHLKSKACPNSPKSGLRYPCTMDGCPKGYARSDGLKVHMRRHHGAPAAPPKTGVPRTQEEFERRY
;
A
#
# COMPACT_ATOMS: atom_id res chain seq x y z
N MET A 1 -2.76 -47.12 -20.62
CA MET A 1 -1.81 -46.03 -20.90
C MET A 1 -1.89 -45.02 -19.76
N GLU A 2 -0.90 -45.09 -18.87
CA GLU A 2 -0.27 -44.00 -18.10
C GLU A 2 -1.05 -42.67 -17.97
N ASN A 3 -1.42 -42.39 -16.72
CA ASN A 3 -1.86 -41.09 -16.21
C ASN A 3 -0.77 -40.02 -16.34
N GLY A 4 -1.16 -38.77 -16.62
CA GLY A 4 -0.23 -37.65 -16.50
C GLY A 4 -0.73 -36.33 -17.07
N SER A 5 -1.89 -35.83 -16.62
CA SER A 5 -2.20 -34.40 -16.80
C SER A 5 -1.17 -33.57 -16.04
N PRO A 6 -0.42 -32.65 -16.69
CA PRO A 6 0.51 -31.77 -15.99
C PRO A 6 -0.28 -30.72 -15.23
N LEU A 7 -0.60 -31.00 -13.96
CA LEU A 7 -0.96 -29.99 -12.98
C LEU A 7 0.34 -29.38 -12.46
N GLY A 8 0.90 -28.42 -13.20
CA GLY A 8 2.18 -27.79 -12.85
C GLY A 8 2.27 -26.34 -13.32
N GLY A 9 2.05 -25.40 -12.39
CA GLY A 9 2.38 -23.98 -12.53
C GLY A 9 1.18 -23.05 -12.52
N ALA A 10 0.52 -22.91 -11.37
CA ALA A 10 -0.50 -21.91 -11.12
C ALA A 10 0.08 -20.49 -11.30
N ASP A 11 -0.57 -19.67 -12.14
CA ASP A 11 -0.64 -18.21 -12.06
C ASP A 11 0.28 -17.53 -11.03
N ASP A 12 1.59 -17.46 -11.28
CA ASP A 12 2.49 -16.62 -10.48
C ASP A 12 2.33 -15.16 -10.91
N ARG A 13 1.09 -14.68 -10.98
CA ARG A 13 0.74 -13.29 -11.26
C ARG A 13 0.45 -12.63 -9.93
N ILE A 14 1.40 -11.86 -9.45
CA ILE A 14 1.30 -11.16 -8.18
C ILE A 14 1.15 -9.67 -8.44
N GLU A 15 -0.01 -9.16 -8.05
CA GLU A 15 -0.31 -7.74 -8.09
C GLU A 15 0.23 -7.06 -6.84
N CYS A 16 0.77 -5.85 -7.00
CA CYS A 16 1.26 -5.10 -5.85
C CYS A 16 0.10 -4.76 -4.89
N PRO A 17 0.19 -5.11 -3.59
CA PRO A 17 -0.89 -4.87 -2.62
C PRO A 17 -1.16 -3.39 -2.36
N TYR A 18 -0.23 -2.51 -2.74
CA TYR A 18 -0.37 -1.06 -2.63
C TYR A 18 -1.02 -0.43 -3.87
N GLY A 19 -1.56 -1.24 -4.78
CA GLY A 19 -2.32 -0.76 -5.94
C GLY A 19 -1.52 0.16 -6.86
N CYS A 20 -0.20 -0.02 -6.96
CA CYS A 20 0.64 0.79 -7.85
C CYS A 20 0.52 0.42 -9.33
N GLY A 21 -0.34 -0.56 -9.67
CA GLY A 21 -0.52 -1.08 -11.02
C GLY A 21 0.60 -1.99 -11.51
N THR A 22 1.61 -2.27 -10.67
CA THR A 22 2.66 -3.23 -11.01
C THR A 22 2.14 -4.65 -10.82
N VAL A 23 2.13 -5.39 -11.92
CA VAL A 23 1.82 -6.82 -11.96
C VAL A 23 3.12 -7.56 -12.25
N LEU A 24 3.47 -8.49 -11.38
CA LEU A 24 4.70 -9.28 -11.48
C LEU A 24 4.31 -10.70 -11.87
N THR A 25 4.87 -11.19 -12.97
CA THR A 25 4.50 -12.48 -13.56
C THR A 25 5.66 -13.47 -13.55
N GLY A 26 5.33 -14.75 -13.45
CA GLY A 26 6.26 -15.88 -13.59
C GLY A 26 6.79 -16.39 -12.24
N ILE A 27 7.46 -17.55 -12.26
CA ILE A 27 7.85 -18.36 -11.07
C ILE A 27 8.55 -17.62 -9.91
N HIS A 28 9.14 -16.45 -10.18
CA HIS A 28 9.83 -15.62 -9.18
C HIS A 28 9.05 -14.35 -8.82
N ALA A 29 7.74 -14.29 -9.08
CA ALA A 29 6.91 -13.12 -8.84
C ALA A 29 6.97 -12.65 -7.38
N VAL A 30 7.05 -13.58 -6.41
CA VAL A 30 7.15 -13.28 -4.98
C VAL A 30 8.46 -12.55 -4.65
N GLY A 31 9.59 -13.03 -5.19
CA GLY A 31 10.90 -12.40 -4.99
C GLY A 31 10.99 -11.03 -5.68
N ASN A 32 10.41 -10.94 -6.88
CA ASN A 32 10.28 -9.68 -7.60
C ASN A 32 9.42 -8.67 -6.82
N LEU A 33 8.34 -9.12 -6.16
CA LEU A 33 7.49 -8.25 -5.34
C LEU A 33 8.27 -7.74 -4.15
N THR A 34 8.99 -8.62 -3.47
CA THR A 34 9.82 -8.26 -2.31
C THR A 34 10.82 -7.17 -2.66
N ARG A 35 11.50 -7.31 -3.81
CA ARG A 35 12.43 -6.29 -4.33
C ARG A 35 11.69 -4.99 -4.71
N HIS A 36 10.56 -5.10 -5.42
CA HIS A 36 9.73 -3.96 -5.79
C HIS A 36 9.34 -3.09 -4.58
N LEU A 37 8.95 -3.73 -3.47
CA LEU A 37 8.56 -3.06 -2.23
C LEU A 37 9.73 -2.43 -1.48
N LYS A 38 10.95 -2.99 -1.61
CA LYS A 38 12.13 -2.58 -0.84
C LYS A 38 13.01 -1.54 -1.54
N SER A 39 13.02 -1.50 -2.88
CA SER A 39 13.98 -0.69 -3.66
C SER A 39 13.46 0.69 -4.08
N LYS A 40 12.41 1.26 -3.46
CA LYS A 40 11.68 2.46 -3.92
C LYS A 40 11.02 2.34 -5.31
N ALA A 41 11.11 1.18 -5.96
CA ALA A 41 10.49 0.92 -7.27
C ALA A 41 8.95 0.95 -7.19
N CYS A 42 8.40 0.72 -6.00
CA CYS A 42 6.97 0.84 -5.75
C CYS A 42 6.63 2.29 -5.36
N PRO A 43 5.93 3.06 -6.22
CA PRO A 43 5.55 4.43 -5.88
C PRO A 43 4.58 4.48 -4.72
N ASN A 44 3.85 3.40 -4.40
CA ASN A 44 2.86 3.36 -3.32
C ASN A 44 3.33 2.57 -2.07
N SER A 45 4.56 2.03 -2.07
CA SER A 45 5.05 1.29 -0.90
C SER A 45 5.32 2.25 0.27
N PRO A 46 4.95 1.90 1.51
CA PRO A 46 5.23 2.71 2.70
C PRO A 46 6.74 2.92 2.92
N LYS A 47 7.59 2.04 2.36
CA LYS A 47 9.05 2.17 2.38
C LYS A 47 9.62 3.08 1.29
N SER A 48 8.80 3.55 0.35
CA SER A 48 9.19 4.45 -0.74
C SER A 48 9.47 5.89 -0.27
N GLY A 49 9.07 6.23 0.96
CA GLY A 49 9.19 7.59 1.51
C GLY A 49 7.91 8.41 1.34
N LEU A 50 6.81 7.77 0.96
CA LEU A 50 5.48 8.37 0.92
C LEU A 50 4.95 8.59 2.35
N ARG A 51 5.33 9.71 2.95
CA ARG A 51 4.90 10.10 4.29
C ARG A 51 3.45 10.63 4.33
N TYR A 52 2.87 10.91 3.17
CA TYR A 52 1.58 11.60 3.04
C TYR A 52 0.58 10.74 2.22
N PRO A 53 -0.02 9.71 2.83
CA PRO A 53 -1.09 8.93 2.19
C PRO A 53 -2.38 9.76 2.05
N CYS A 54 -3.17 9.46 1.03
CA CYS A 54 -4.53 9.95 0.91
C CYS A 54 -5.41 9.37 2.05
N THR A 55 -6.26 10.20 2.64
CA THR A 55 -7.20 9.82 3.70
C THR A 55 -8.61 9.52 3.19
N MET A 56 -8.82 9.49 1.87
CA MET A 56 -10.13 9.26 1.27
C MET A 56 -10.35 7.78 1.03
N ASP A 57 -11.55 7.34 1.37
CA ASP A 57 -11.99 5.96 1.18
C ASP A 57 -11.90 5.57 -0.31
N GLY A 58 -11.24 4.45 -0.59
CA GLY A 58 -11.00 3.97 -1.96
C GLY A 58 -9.84 4.62 -2.73
N CYS A 59 -9.00 5.47 -2.12
CA CYS A 59 -7.86 6.05 -2.81
C CYS A 59 -6.50 5.46 -2.36
N PRO A 60 -5.80 4.67 -3.20
CA PRO A 60 -4.52 4.07 -2.85
C PRO A 60 -3.31 5.00 -3.02
N LYS A 61 -3.53 6.29 -3.32
CA LYS A 61 -2.43 7.23 -3.63
C LYS A 61 -1.79 7.77 -2.36
N GLY A 62 -0.46 7.88 -2.38
CA GLY A 62 0.28 8.64 -1.38
C GLY A 62 1.41 9.43 -2.00
N TYR A 63 1.98 10.35 -1.22
CA TYR A 63 2.99 11.29 -1.69
C TYR A 63 4.15 11.38 -0.72
N ALA A 64 5.36 11.60 -1.26
CA ALA A 64 6.56 11.82 -0.46
C ALA A 64 6.55 13.18 0.26
N ARG A 65 5.78 14.13 -0.28
CA ARG A 65 5.67 15.51 0.22
C ARG A 65 4.22 15.91 0.46
N SER A 66 4.02 16.84 1.40
CA SER A 66 2.70 17.35 1.78
C SER A 66 2.06 18.20 0.68
N ASP A 67 2.85 18.89 -0.15
CA ASP A 67 2.37 19.67 -1.29
C ASP A 67 1.69 18.79 -2.35
N GLY A 68 2.30 17.66 -2.73
CA GLY A 68 1.72 16.66 -3.63
C GLY A 68 0.38 16.12 -3.10
N LEU A 69 0.30 15.81 -1.81
CA LEU A 69 -0.96 15.36 -1.19
C LEU A 69 -2.04 16.46 -1.24
N LYS A 70 -1.71 17.73 -0.93
CA LYS A 70 -2.68 18.85 -1.00
C LYS A 70 -3.25 19.05 -2.40
N VAL A 71 -2.40 19.01 -3.43
CA VAL A 71 -2.83 19.14 -4.83
C VAL A 71 -3.71 17.97 -5.22
N HIS A 72 -3.33 16.75 -4.82
CA HIS A 72 -4.12 15.55 -5.05
C HIS A 72 -5.50 15.64 -4.38
N MET A 73 -5.58 16.02 -3.10
CA MET A 73 -6.86 16.14 -2.39
C MET A 73 -7.78 17.16 -3.07
N ARG A 74 -7.24 18.31 -3.49
CA ARG A 74 -8.01 19.34 -4.19
C ARG A 74 -8.56 18.87 -5.53
N ARG A 75 -7.74 18.20 -6.35
CA ARG A 75 -8.12 17.82 -7.73
C ARG A 75 -8.95 16.54 -7.79
N HIS A 76 -8.65 15.58 -6.92
CA HIS A 76 -9.22 14.23 -6.99
C HIS A 76 -10.39 14.04 -6.03
N HIS A 77 -10.43 14.80 -4.93
CA HIS A 77 -11.45 14.65 -3.89
C HIS A 77 -12.18 15.96 -3.58
N GLY A 78 -11.81 17.08 -4.21
CA GLY A 78 -12.44 18.38 -3.98
C GLY A 78 -12.28 18.95 -2.56
N ALA A 79 -11.59 18.24 -1.66
CA ALA A 79 -11.47 18.60 -0.25
C ALA A 79 -10.06 19.16 0.07
N PRO A 80 -9.93 20.16 0.95
CA PRO A 80 -8.63 20.53 1.51
C PRO A 80 -8.14 19.42 2.44
N ALA A 81 -6.90 18.95 2.24
CA ALA A 81 -6.29 17.88 3.02
C ALA A 81 -6.41 18.15 4.53
N ALA A 82 -7.27 17.40 5.21
CA ALA A 82 -7.36 17.38 6.67
C ALA A 82 -6.08 16.76 7.26
N PRO A 83 -5.68 17.11 8.49
CA PRO A 83 -4.38 16.75 9.03
C PRO A 83 -4.21 15.23 9.19
N PRO A 84 -2.95 14.74 9.15
CA PRO A 84 -2.65 13.33 9.37
C PRO A 84 -2.97 12.97 10.83
N LYS A 85 -4.05 12.23 11.04
CA LYS A 85 -4.33 11.55 12.30
C LYS A 85 -3.51 10.26 12.37
N THR A 86 -2.21 10.42 12.57
CA THR A 86 -1.35 9.35 13.10
C THR A 86 -0.96 9.75 14.51
N GLY A 87 -1.88 9.52 15.44
CA GLY A 87 -1.65 9.61 16.87
C GLY A 87 -2.58 8.59 17.48
N VAL A 88 -2.01 7.46 17.92
CA VAL A 88 -2.70 6.43 18.70
C VAL A 88 -3.51 7.12 19.81
N PRO A 89 -4.86 6.99 19.86
CA PRO A 89 -5.58 7.36 21.07
C PRO A 89 -5.39 6.24 22.07
N ARG A 90 -4.35 6.32 22.92
CA ARG A 90 -4.36 5.57 24.19
C ARG A 90 -4.97 6.51 25.21
N THR A 91 -6.30 6.55 25.20
CA THR A 91 -7.10 7.32 26.15
C THR A 91 -6.72 6.91 27.58
N GLN A 92 -6.67 7.92 28.46
CA GLN A 92 -6.39 7.80 29.89
C GLN A 92 -7.36 6.84 30.64
N GLU A 93 -8.49 6.52 30.00
CA GLU A 93 -9.54 5.61 30.46
C GLU A 93 -9.10 4.17 30.78
N GLU A 94 -7.96 3.69 30.24
CA GLU A 94 -7.44 2.35 30.57
C GLU A 94 -6.55 2.34 31.83
N PHE A 95 -6.03 3.50 32.26
CA PHE A 95 -5.18 3.59 33.45
C PHE A 95 -6.00 3.49 34.75
N GLU A 96 -7.23 3.97 34.74
CA GLU A 96 -8.11 4.05 35.92
C GLU A 96 -8.94 2.77 36.16
N ARG A 97 -8.92 1.78 35.24
CA ARG A 97 -9.56 0.46 35.44
C ARG A 97 -8.66 -0.56 36.14
N ARG A 98 -7.45 -0.17 36.54
CA ARG A 98 -6.44 -1.03 37.19
C ARG A 98 -6.26 -0.73 38.70
N TYR A 99 -7.03 0.22 39.24
CA TYR A 99 -7.11 0.49 40.68
C TYR A 99 -8.53 0.26 41.18
#